data_AF-A0A955RW49-F1
#
_entry.id   AF-A0A955RW49-F1
#
_cell.length_a   1.000
_cell.length_b   1.000
_cell.length_c   1.000
_cell.angle_alpha   90.00
_cell.angle_beta   90.00
_cell.angle_gamma   90.00
#
_symmetry.space_group_name_H-M   'P 1'
#
loop_
_entity.id
_entity.type
_entity.pdbx_description
1 polymer ?
#
loop_
_entity_poly.entity_id
_entity_poly.type
_entity_poly.pdbx_seq_one_letter_code
_entity_poly.pdbx_strand_id
1 'polypeptide(L)'
;SEYTIIFYFTLISSLITAPAVLPNFIWPDLLDWFLITGVLITSLIGQIRLTRALQHASAHTVLPFGYLTPILGALFGWLLWKEKMTYAEMLGASMTIGSGVLLYRFSNRRSESG
;
A
#
# COMPACT_ATOMS: atom_id res chain seq x y z
N SER A 1 20.48 3.09 -8.65
CA SER A 1 19.74 4.37 -8.52
C SER A 1 18.30 4.06 -8.18
N GLU A 2 17.73 4.73 -7.17
CA GLU A 2 16.34 4.60 -6.73
C GLU A 2 15.32 4.86 -7.86
N TYR A 3 15.63 5.82 -8.73
CA TYR A 3 14.79 6.19 -9.88
C TYR A 3 14.66 5.08 -10.92
N THR A 4 15.67 4.21 -11.06
CA THR A 4 15.65 3.11 -12.02
C THR A 4 14.60 2.07 -11.65
N ILE A 5 14.49 1.70 -10.36
CA ILE A 5 13.51 0.73 -9.87
C ILE A 5 12.09 1.28 -10.09
N ILE A 6 11.87 2.55 -9.74
CA ILE A 6 10.57 3.22 -9.89
C ILE A 6 10.20 3.34 -11.37
N PHE A 7 11.15 3.66 -12.24
CA PHE A 7 10.94 3.75 -13.68
C PHE A 7 10.51 2.41 -14.27
N TYR A 8 11.24 1.32 -13.99
CA TYR A 8 10.86 -0.01 -14.49
C TYR A 8 9.53 -0.50 -13.93
N PHE A 9 9.27 -0.27 -12.64
CA PHE A 9 8.00 -0.63 -12.03
C PHE A 9 6.83 0.11 -12.69
N THR A 10 6.96 1.43 -12.88
CA THR A 10 5.92 2.26 -13.47
C THR A 10 5.71 1.92 -14.95
N LEU A 11 6.80 1.68 -15.70
CA LEU A 11 6.75 1.30 -17.11
C LEU A 11 6.01 -0.03 -17.31
N ILE A 12 6.39 -1.06 -16.55
CA ILE A 12 5.77 -2.39 -16.63
C ILE A 12 4.31 -2.31 -16.18
N SER A 13 4.01 -1.64 -15.07
CA SER A 13 2.64 -1.49 -14.56
C SER A 13 1.74 -0.76 -15.56
N SER A 14 2.25 0.29 -16.20
CA SER A 14 1.52 1.03 -17.24
C SER A 14 1.26 0.15 -18.46
N LEU A 15 2.24 -0.66 -18.90
CA LEU A 15 2.09 -1.54 -20.06
C LEU A 15 1.05 -2.63 -19.82
N ILE A 16 1.03 -3.21 -18.62
CA ILE A 16 0.09 -4.27 -18.22
C ILE A 16 -1.33 -3.71 -18.06
N THR A 17 -1.46 -2.49 -17.53
CA THR A 17 -2.77 -1.87 -17.29
C THR A 17 -3.40 -1.32 -18.57
N ALA A 18 -2.60 -0.87 -19.54
CA ALA A 18 -3.09 -0.31 -20.81
C ALA A 18 -4.13 -1.19 -21.55
N PRO A 19 -3.92 -2.51 -21.78
CA PRO A 19 -4.91 -3.35 -22.45
C PRO A 19 -6.18 -3.58 -21.63
N ALA A 20 -6.12 -3.48 -20.30
CA ALA A 20 -7.29 -3.65 -19.43
C ALA A 20 -8.28 -2.47 -19.52
N VAL A 21 -7.80 -1.30 -19.96
CA VAL A 21 -8.60 -0.07 -20.07
C VAL A 21 -9.33 0.02 -21.43
N LEU A 22 -8.85 -0.67 -22.46
CA LEU A 22 -9.41 -0.62 -23.82
C LEU A 22 -10.90 -0.99 -23.94
N PRO A 23 -11.45 -1.98 -23.20
CA PRO A 23 -12.84 -2.42 -23.41
C PRO A 23 -13.91 -1.43 -22.93
N ASN A 24 -13.62 -0.60 -21.93
CA ASN A 24 -14.59 0.29 -21.28
C ASN A 24 -14.00 1.68 -21.03
N PHE A 25 -13.24 2.21 -22.00
CA PHE A 25 -12.62 3.51 -21.85
C PHE A 25 -13.67 4.63 -21.83
N ILE A 26 -13.80 5.30 -20.68
CA ILE A 26 -14.65 6.47 -20.48
C ILE A 26 -13.73 7.67 -20.35
N TRP A 27 -14.02 8.75 -21.07
CA TRP A 27 -13.27 10.00 -20.93
C TRP A 27 -13.53 10.63 -19.55
N PRO A 28 -12.50 10.86 -18.73
CA PRO A 28 -12.67 11.47 -17.42
C PRO A 28 -13.09 12.94 -17.55
N ASP A 29 -13.92 13.42 -16.63
CA ASP A 29 -14.26 14.84 -16.52
C ASP A 29 -13.11 15.63 -15.84
N LEU A 30 -13.19 16.96 -15.83
CA LEU A 30 -12.16 17.83 -15.24
C LEU A 30 -11.91 17.51 -13.75
N LEU A 31 -12.97 17.16 -13.02
CA LEU A 31 -12.88 16.76 -11.61
C LEU A 31 -12.15 15.41 -11.46
N ASP A 32 -12.45 14.44 -12.34
CA ASP A 32 -11.80 13.12 -12.32
C ASP A 32 -10.31 13.26 -12.60
N TRP A 33 -9.93 14.11 -13.56
CA TRP A 33 -8.52 14.43 -13.84
C TRP A 33 -7.79 15.00 -12.61
N PHE A 34 -8.45 15.90 -11.87
CA PHE A 34 -7.88 16.46 -10.65
C PHE A 34 -7.68 15.39 -9.56
N LEU A 35 -8.70 14.55 -9.33
CA LEU A 35 -8.64 13.45 -8.37
C LEU A 35 -7.56 12.43 -8.74
N ILE A 36 -7.52 12.00 -10.00
CA ILE A 36 -6.51 11.06 -10.53
C ILE A 36 -5.11 11.63 -10.32
N THR A 37 -4.90 12.91 -10.65
CA THR A 37 -3.59 13.57 -10.47
C THR A 37 -3.18 13.60 -9.01
N GLY A 38 -4.12 13.89 -8.09
CA GLY A 38 -3.87 13.85 -6.65
C GLY A 38 -3.47 12.46 -6.14
N VAL A 39 -4.17 11.41 -6.60
CA VAL A 39 -3.84 10.02 -6.27
C VAL A 39 -2.47 9.64 -6.83
N LEU A 40 -2.16 10.02 -8.07
CA LEU A 40 -0.87 9.72 -8.70
C LEU A 40 0.30 10.37 -7.95
N ILE A 41 0.18 11.65 -7.59
CA ILE A 41 1.23 12.37 -6.86
C ILE A 41 1.47 11.73 -5.49
N THR A 42 0.40 11.48 -4.74
CA THR A 42 0.50 10.88 -3.39
C THR A 42 1.08 9.46 -3.44
N SER A 43 0.63 8.65 -4.40
CA SER A 43 1.13 7.29 -4.61
C SER A 43 2.62 7.28 -5.01
N LEU A 44 3.05 8.19 -5.90
CA LEU A 44 4.45 8.31 -6.30
C LEU A 44 5.35 8.73 -5.13
N ILE A 45 4.91 9.70 -4.31
CA ILE A 45 5.63 10.10 -3.10
C ILE A 45 5.76 8.91 -2.15
N GLY A 46 4.67 8.15 -1.92
CA GLY A 46 4.67 6.95 -1.10
C GLY A 46 5.68 5.91 -1.60
N GLN A 47 5.71 5.66 -2.91
CA GLN A 47 6.61 4.70 -3.53
C GLN A 47 8.10 5.09 -3.42
N ILE A 48 8.42 6.37 -3.60
CA ILE A 48 9.78 6.90 -3.40
C ILE A 48 10.20 6.71 -1.94
N ARG A 49 9.33 7.07 -0.98
CA ARG A 49 9.62 6.94 0.46
C ARG A 49 9.81 5.48 0.87
N LEU A 50 9.00 4.57 0.36
CA LEU A 50 9.15 3.13 0.59
C LEU A 50 10.49 2.62 0.04
N THR A 51 10.83 3.00 -1.18
CA THR A 51 12.09 2.59 -1.83
C THR A 51 13.30 3.09 -1.05
N ARG A 52 13.26 4.33 -0.55
CA ARG A 52 14.31 4.89 0.32
C ARG A 52 14.39 4.20 1.67
N ALA A 53 13.25 3.90 2.30
CA ALA A 53 13.20 3.20 3.58
C ALA A 53 13.83 1.81 3.49
N LEU A 54 13.55 1.07 2.41
CA LEU A 54 14.15 -0.24 2.16
C LEU A 54 15.65 -0.20 1.84
N GLN A 55 16.15 0.93 1.32
CA GLN A 55 17.58 1.11 1.07
C GLN A 55 18.37 1.48 2.33
N HIS A 56 17.75 2.18 3.29
CA HIS A 56 18.43 2.69 4.49
C HIS A 56 18.20 1.82 5.74
N ALA A 57 17.07 1.11 5.81
CA ALA A 57 16.73 0.23 6.93
C ALA A 57 16.66 -1.23 6.45
N SER A 58 17.08 -2.17 7.30
CA SER A 58 16.92 -3.59 7.01
C SER A 58 15.44 -3.94 6.87
N ALA A 59 15.11 -4.81 5.91
CA ALA A 59 13.73 -5.19 5.60
C ALA A 59 12.93 -5.58 6.87
N HIS A 60 13.60 -6.13 7.88
CA HIS A 60 13.03 -6.48 9.18
C HIS A 60 12.30 -5.34 9.91
N THR A 61 12.73 -4.09 9.76
CA THR A 61 12.06 -2.95 10.41
C THR A 61 10.90 -2.41 9.57
N VAL A 62 10.95 -2.58 8.25
CA VAL A 62 9.94 -2.06 7.32
C VAL A 62 8.76 -3.02 7.16
N LEU A 63 9.00 -4.34 7.25
CA LEU A 63 7.96 -5.37 7.18
C LEU A 63 6.79 -5.14 8.16
N PRO A 64 7.01 -4.82 9.46
CA PRO A 64 5.94 -4.49 10.41
C PRO A 64 4.98 -3.40 9.93
N PHE A 65 5.49 -2.35 9.27
CA PHE A 65 4.67 -1.24 8.79
C PHE A 65 3.76 -1.66 7.63
N GLY A 66 4.16 -2.66 6.84
CA GLY A 66 3.34 -3.21 5.77
C GLY A 66 2.02 -3.81 6.29
N TYR A 67 1.98 -4.31 7.53
CA TYR A 67 0.75 -4.81 8.14
C TYR A 67 -0.23 -3.68 8.49
N LEU A 68 0.21 -2.43 8.63
CA LEU A 68 -0.71 -1.32 8.89
C LEU A 68 -1.48 -0.90 7.63
N THR A 69 -0.94 -1.15 6.44
CA THR A 69 -1.57 -0.78 5.16
C THR A 69 -3.00 -1.32 5.01
N PRO A 70 -3.28 -2.63 5.17
CA PRO A 70 -4.65 -3.14 5.09
C PRO A 70 -5.57 -2.59 6.18
N ILE A 71 -5.07 -2.34 7.39
CA ILE A 71 -5.86 -1.76 8.49
C ILE A 71 -6.28 -0.33 8.14
N LEU A 72 -5.33 0.49 7.68
CA LEU A 72 -5.61 1.86 7.25
C LEU A 72 -6.51 1.87 6.02
N GLY A 73 -6.31 0.95 5.06
CA GLY A 73 -7.17 0.80 3.89
C GLY A 73 -8.62 0.55 4.28
N ALA A 74 -8.88 -0.42 5.17
CA ALA A 74 -10.23 -0.70 5.68
C ALA A 74 -10.82 0.49 6.44
N LEU A 75 -10.00 1.17 7.25
CA LEU A 75 -10.44 2.35 8.00
C LEU A 75 -10.82 3.51 7.07
N PHE A 76 -10.00 3.81 6.06
CA PHE A 76 -10.28 4.87 5.09
C PHE A 76 -11.42 4.49 4.14
N GLY A 77 -11.57 3.22 3.75
CA GLY A 77 -12.72 2.73 2.99
C GLY A 77 -14.04 2.96 3.74
N TRP A 78 -14.07 2.59 5.02
CA TRP A 78 -15.21 2.85 5.89
C TRP A 78 -15.46 4.36 6.12
N LEU A 79 -14.41 5.16 6.32
CA LEU A 79 -14.54 6.58 6.66
C LEU A 79 -14.89 7.47 5.46
N LEU A 80 -14.19 7.30 4.33
CA LEU A 80 -14.32 8.16 3.14
C LEU A 80 -15.43 7.68 2.21
N TRP A 81 -15.55 6.37 2.01
CA TRP A 81 -16.52 5.78 1.08
C TRP A 81 -17.78 5.23 1.76
N LYS A 82 -17.82 5.18 3.11
CA LYS A 82 -18.94 4.61 3.89
C LYS A 82 -19.29 3.19 3.44
N GLU A 83 -18.29 2.44 2.98
CA GLU A 83 -18.48 1.06 2.58
C GLU A 83 -18.88 0.22 3.80
N LYS A 84 -19.83 -0.69 3.59
CA LYS A 84 -20.25 -1.62 4.65
C LYS A 84 -19.16 -2.65 4.83
N MET A 85 -18.58 -2.66 6.03
CA MET A 85 -17.55 -3.63 6.38
C MET A 85 -18.11 -5.05 6.26
N THR A 86 -17.63 -5.79 5.26
CA THR A 86 -18.05 -7.15 4.98
C THR A 86 -17.36 -8.11 5.96
N TYR A 87 -17.96 -9.27 6.23
CA TYR A 87 -17.36 -10.29 7.09
C TYR A 87 -15.92 -10.65 6.68
N ALA A 88 -15.62 -10.64 5.38
CA ALA A 88 -14.28 -10.87 4.85
C ALA A 88 -13.27 -9.78 5.27
N GLU A 89 -13.68 -8.52 5.27
CA GLU A 89 -12.83 -7.38 5.67
C GLU A 89 -12.55 -7.40 7.17
N MET A 90 -13.55 -7.77 7.98
CA MET A 90 -13.37 -7.98 9.42
C MET A 90 -12.41 -9.13 9.72
N LEU A 91 -12.50 -10.23 8.97
CA LEU A 91 -11.58 -11.36 9.08
C LEU A 91 -10.15 -10.96 8.68
N GLY A 92 -9.99 -10.26 7.56
CA GLY A 92 -8.71 -9.74 7.10
C GLY A 92 -8.07 -8.77 8.09
N ALA A 93 -8.85 -7.84 8.64
CA ALA A 93 -8.39 -6.93 9.68
C ALA A 93 -7.95 -7.69 10.95
N SER A 94 -8.73 -8.68 11.38
CA SER A 94 -8.40 -9.50 12.57
C SER A 94 -7.12 -10.31 12.37
N MET A 95 -6.93 -10.90 11.19
CA MET A 95 -5.70 -11.62 10.84
C MET A 95 -4.49 -10.68 10.84
N THR A 96 -4.63 -9.49 10.27
CA THR A 96 -3.57 -8.50 10.20
C THR A 96 -3.15 -8.02 11.60
N ILE A 97 -4.12 -7.74 12.48
CA ILE A 97 -3.87 -7.39 13.89
C ILE A 97 -3.19 -8.56 14.61
N GLY A 98 -3.66 -9.79 14.40
CA GLY A 98 -3.06 -11.00 14.99
C GLY A 98 -1.60 -11.19 14.57
N SER A 99 -1.27 -11.00 13.29
CA SER A 99 0.10 -11.02 12.79
C SER A 99 0.97 -9.92 13.41
N GLY A 100 0.44 -8.71 13.58
CA GLY A 100 1.15 -7.61 14.25
C GLY A 100 1.49 -7.93 15.70
N VAL A 101 0.55 -8.49 16.46
CA VAL A 101 0.77 -8.91 17.85
C VAL A 101 1.79 -10.05 17.95
N LEU A 102 1.71 -11.05 17.07
CA LEU A 102 2.69 -12.14 17.00
C LEU A 102 4.09 -11.62 16.71
N LEU A 103 4.22 -10.70 15.75
CA LEU A 103 5.50 -10.10 15.37
C LEU A 103 6.11 -9.29 16.52
N TYR A 104 5.30 -8.49 17.23
CA TYR A 104 5.74 -7.76 18.42
C TYR A 104 6.28 -8.72 19.49
N ARG A 105 5.54 -9.80 19.78
CA ARG A 105 5.97 -10.84 20.72
C ARG A 105 7.26 -11.53 20.29
N PHE A 106 7.42 -11.79 18.99
CA PHE A 106 8.61 -12.44 18.45
C PHE A 106 9.84 -11.52 18.45
N SER A 107 9.65 -10.23 18.15
CA SER A 107 10.71 -9.22 18.22
C SER A 107 11.21 -9.02 19.65
N ASN A 108 10.32 -8.99 20.64
CA ASN A 108 10.69 -8.78 22.04
C ASN A 108 11.57 -9.93 22.58
N ARG A 109 11.28 -11.17 22.17
CA ARG A 109 12.07 -12.37 22.54
C ARG A 109 13.50 -12.37 22.02
N ARG A 110 13.82 -11.57 21.00
CA ARG A 110 15.17 -11.50 20.42
C ARG A 110 16.07 -10.48 21.11
N SER A 111 15.51 -9.58 21.93
CA SER A 111 16.28 -8.60 22.72
C SER A 111 16.74 -9.14 24.09
N GLU A 112 16.13 -10.22 24.58
CA GLU A 112 16.49 -10.84 25.87
C GLU A 112 17.58 -11.92 25.76
N SER A 113 18.04 -12.26 24.54
CA SER A 113 19.03 -13.32 24.30
C SER A 113 20.36 -12.83 23.71
N GLY A 114 20.68 -11.54 23.82
CA GLY A 114 21.97 -10.95 23.42
C GLY A 114 22.57 -10.18 24.59
#